data_AF-A0A3N5QZ99-F1
#
_entry.id   AF-A0A3N5QZ99-F1
#
_cell.length_a   1.000
_cell.length_b   1.000
_cell.length_c   1.000
_cell.angle_alpha   90.00
_cell.angle_beta   90.00
_cell.angle_gamma   90.00
#
_symmetry.space_group_name_H-M   'P 1'
#
loop_
_entity.id
_entity.type
_entity.pdbx_description
1 polymer ?
#
loop_
_entity_poly.entity_id
_entity_poly.type
_entity_poly.pdbx_seq_one_letter_code
_entity_poly.pdbx_strand_id
1 'polypeptide(L)'
;EFERNLARSGVHLVKFWFSVSRKEQRRRFKERESHPLKQWKLSPVDLASLDKWDEYTRAKELMFFHTDTADAPWTVIKSDCKKRARLNAMRYALHKLPYTNKDLDAIGPVDPLLVGRAQVVYERGEQTQTAPLM
;
A
#
# COMPACT_ATOMS: atom_id res chain seq x y z
N GLU A 1 11.65 17.39 -1.90
CA GLU A 1 12.86 17.97 -1.26
C GLU A 1 13.31 17.12 -0.07
N PHE A 2 12.52 17.01 1.02
CA PHE A 2 12.89 16.27 2.23
C PHE A 2 13.40 14.84 2.01
N GLU A 3 12.62 14.00 1.32
CA GLU A 3 12.99 12.60 1.06
C GLU A 3 14.31 12.47 0.27
N ARG A 4 14.57 13.42 -0.63
CA ARG A 4 15.80 13.47 -1.43
C ARG A 4 17.01 13.76 -0.54
N ASN A 5 16.86 14.65 0.44
CA ASN A 5 17.93 14.95 1.39
C ASN A 5 18.26 13.74 2.25
N LEU A 6 17.25 13.00 2.74
CA LEU A 6 17.45 11.75 3.48
C LEU A 6 18.20 10.71 2.64
N ALA A 7 17.77 10.48 1.40
CA ALA A 7 18.42 9.54 0.50
C ALA A 7 19.90 9.91 0.25
N ARG A 8 20.19 11.20 0.04
CA ARG A 8 21.56 11.73 -0.14
C ARG A 8 22.42 11.60 1.12
N SER A 9 21.83 11.69 2.30
CA SER A 9 22.52 11.43 3.58
C SER A 9 22.77 9.94 3.86
N GLY A 10 22.43 9.04 2.92
CA GLY A 10 22.66 7.60 3.05
C GLY A 10 21.53 6.84 3.74
N VAL A 11 20.37 7.47 4.00
CA VAL A 11 19.21 6.78 4.58
C VAL A 11 18.50 5.98 3.50
N HIS A 12 18.33 4.68 3.73
CA HIS A 12 17.50 3.82 2.88
C HIS A 12 16.01 4.05 3.18
N LEU A 13 15.34 4.84 2.35
CA LEU A 13 13.90 5.12 2.49
C LEU A 13 13.07 4.11 1.70
N VAL A 14 12.14 3.43 2.39
CA VAL A 14 11.16 2.52 1.79
C VAL A 14 9.76 3.00 2.12
N LYS A 15 8.98 3.36 1.09
CA LYS A 15 7.59 3.82 1.23
C LYS A 15 6.62 2.73 0.76
N PHE A 16 5.74 2.29 1.66
CA PHE A 16 4.73 1.28 1.37
C PHE A 16 3.32 1.87 1.39
N TRP A 17 2.55 1.58 0.35
CA TRP A 17 1.10 1.78 0.33
C TRP A 17 0.39 0.43 0.30
N PHE A 18 -0.33 0.10 1.37
CA PHE A 18 -1.13 -1.13 1.41
C PHE A 18 -2.51 -0.88 0.82
N SER A 19 -2.71 -1.33 -0.42
CA SER A 19 -4.01 -1.24 -1.08
C SER A 19 -4.94 -2.34 -0.58
N VAL A 20 -6.19 -1.99 -0.30
CA VAL A 20 -7.25 -2.91 0.13
C VAL A 20 -8.46 -2.57 -0.71
N SER A 21 -9.17 -3.57 -1.24
CA SER A 21 -10.40 -3.31 -1.98
C SER A 21 -11.50 -2.75 -1.08
N ARG A 22 -12.38 -1.90 -1.62
CA ARG A 22 -13.52 -1.33 -0.87
C ARG A 22 -14.37 -2.40 -0.18
N LYS A 23 -14.56 -3.54 -0.85
CA LYS A 23 -15.29 -4.70 -0.30
C LYS A 23 -14.59 -5.29 0.91
N GLU A 24 -13.28 -5.52 0.82
CA GLU A 24 -12.48 -6.06 1.92
C GLU A 24 -12.36 -5.08 3.08
N GLN A 25 -12.24 -3.78 2.81
CA GLN A 25 -12.21 -2.74 3.85
C GLN A 25 -13.52 -2.77 4.66
N ARG A 26 -14.68 -2.77 4.00
CA ARG A 26 -16.00 -2.89 4.65
C ARG A 26 -16.13 -4.19 5.45
N ARG A 27 -15.67 -5.32 4.90
CA ARG A 27 -15.69 -6.62 5.61
C ARG A 27 -14.87 -6.57 6.90
N ARG A 28 -13.65 -6.02 6.84
CA ARG A 28 -12.77 -5.86 8.01
C ARG A 28 -13.37 -4.94 9.06
N PHE A 29 -14.12 -3.93 8.63
CA PHE A 29 -14.78 -2.99 9.53
C PHE A 29 -15.84 -3.71 10.38
N LYS A 30 -16.76 -4.44 9.73
CA LYS A 30 -17.78 -5.26 10.42
C LYS A 30 -17.17 -6.32 11.35
N GLU A 31 -16.06 -6.93 10.93
CA GLU A 31 -15.32 -7.89 11.75
C GLU A 31 -14.71 -7.23 13.01
N ARG A 32 -14.27 -5.97 12.93
CA ARG A 32 -13.71 -5.26 14.09
C ARG A 32 -14.79 -4.85 15.09
N GLU A 33 -15.96 -4.45 14.60
CA GLU A 33 -17.10 -4.05 15.42
C GLU A 33 -17.63 -5.22 16.27
N SER A 34 -17.73 -6.40 15.66
CA SER A 34 -18.21 -7.61 16.31
C SER A 34 -17.18 -8.33 17.19
N HIS A 35 -15.88 -8.09 17.00
CA HIS A 35 -14.84 -8.86 17.66
C HIS A 35 -14.24 -8.13 18.88
N PRO A 36 -14.43 -8.62 20.12
CA PRO A 36 -14.08 -7.89 21.35
C PRO A 36 -12.59 -7.51 21.43
N LEU A 37 -11.68 -8.38 20.99
CA LEU A 37 -10.23 -8.09 20.98
C LEU A 37 -9.77 -7.08 19.91
N LYS A 38 -10.64 -6.66 18.99
CA LYS A 38 -10.28 -5.78 17.86
C LYS A 38 -11.02 -4.43 17.89
N GLN A 39 -12.00 -4.26 18.78
CA GLN A 39 -12.84 -3.07 18.87
C GLN A 39 -12.05 -1.79 19.13
N TRP A 40 -10.98 -1.86 19.94
CA TRP A 40 -10.10 -0.72 20.22
C TRP A 40 -9.44 -0.10 18.97
N LYS A 41 -9.44 -0.80 17.83
CA LYS A 41 -8.91 -0.33 16.54
C LYS A 41 -9.91 0.48 15.72
N LEU A 42 -11.10 0.76 16.27
CA LEU A 42 -12.10 1.59 15.64
C LEU A 42 -12.03 2.99 16.24
N SER A 43 -11.76 3.97 15.39
CA SER A 43 -11.83 5.39 15.74
C SER A 43 -13.00 6.07 15.04
N PRO A 44 -13.47 7.24 15.53
CA PRO A 44 -14.47 8.04 14.82
C PRO A 44 -14.04 8.41 13.39
N VAL A 45 -12.73 8.56 13.16
CA VAL A 45 -12.15 8.84 11.84
C VAL A 45 -12.32 7.64 10.90
N ASP A 46 -12.13 6.42 11.41
CA ASP A 46 -12.33 5.20 10.63
C ASP A 46 -13.78 5.08 10.15
N LEU A 47 -14.76 5.43 10.99
CA LEU A 47 -16.18 5.43 10.61
C LEU A 47 -16.47 6.45 9.51
N ALA A 48 -16.00 7.69 9.69
CA ALA A 48 -16.16 8.74 8.68
C ALA A 48 -15.43 8.43 7.36
N SER A 49 -14.38 7.60 7.40
CA SER A 49 -13.62 7.22 6.20
C SER A 49 -14.39 6.33 5.22
N LEU A 50 -15.43 5.62 5.67
CA LEU A 50 -16.21 4.72 4.83
C LEU A 50 -16.99 5.45 3.72
N ASP A 51 -17.43 6.67 4.02
CA ASP A 51 -18.18 7.53 3.08
C ASP A 51 -17.26 8.36 2.19
N LYS A 52 -15.99 8.51 2.60
CA LYS A 52 -14.97 9.31 1.91
C LYS A 52 -14.04 8.52 1.00
N TRP A 53 -14.48 7.35 0.53
CA TRP A 53 -13.66 6.46 -0.31
C TRP A 53 -13.03 7.21 -1.49
N ASP A 54 -13.83 7.94 -2.25
CA ASP A 54 -13.37 8.64 -3.46
C ASP A 54 -12.43 9.81 -3.13
N GLU A 55 -12.66 10.51 -2.01
CA GLU A 55 -11.76 11.56 -1.52
C GLU A 55 -10.38 10.98 -1.14
N TYR A 56 -10.34 9.85 -0.45
CA TYR A 56 -9.10 9.16 -0.12
C TYR A 56 -8.39 8.61 -1.35
N THR A 57 -9.12 8.07 -2.33
CA THR A 57 -8.55 7.62 -3.60
C THR A 57 -7.93 8.80 -4.36
N ARG A 58 -8.62 9.94 -4.46
CA ARG A 58 -8.07 11.15 -5.09
C ARG A 58 -6.84 11.66 -4.35
N ALA A 59 -6.86 11.67 -3.02
CA ALA A 59 -5.71 12.08 -2.22
C ALA A 59 -4.51 11.13 -2.41
N LYS A 60 -4.74 9.82 -2.48
CA LYS A 60 -3.73 8.79 -2.81
C LYS A 60 -3.07 9.08 -4.16
N GLU A 61 -3.87 9.31 -5.20
CA GLU A 61 -3.38 9.58 -6.56
C GLU A 61 -2.54 10.86 -6.61
N LEU A 62 -3.01 11.94 -5.98
CA LEU A 62 -2.26 13.19 -5.87
C LEU A 62 -0.95 13.00 -5.10
N MET A 63 -0.96 12.24 -4.00
CA MET A 63 0.24 11.93 -3.23
C MET A 63 1.26 11.19 -4.11
N PHE A 64 0.84 10.16 -4.85
CA PHE A 64 1.73 9.43 -5.75
C PHE A 64 2.28 10.33 -6.86
N PHE A 65 1.43 11.15 -7.49
CA PHE A 65 1.86 12.05 -8.55
C PHE A 65 2.96 13.01 -8.10
N HIS A 66 2.85 13.58 -6.90
CA HIS A 66 3.80 14.59 -6.42
C HIS A 66 5.02 13.99 -5.72
N THR A 67 4.93 12.77 -5.18
CA THR A 67 5.96 12.22 -4.27
C THR A 67 6.53 10.87 -4.69
N ASP A 68 6.03 10.23 -5.76
CA ASP A 68 6.68 9.04 -6.33
C ASP A 68 7.89 9.47 -7.18
N THR A 69 9.08 9.43 -6.57
CA THR A 69 10.32 9.87 -7.21
C THR A 69 11.28 8.70 -7.41
N ALA A 70 12.27 8.86 -8.31
CA ALA A 70 13.28 7.84 -8.53
C ALA A 70 14.11 7.55 -7.26
N ASP A 71 14.41 8.59 -6.47
CA ASP A 71 15.18 8.48 -5.23
C ASP A 71 14.38 7.82 -4.09
N ALA A 72 13.06 8.08 -4.04
CA ALA A 72 12.16 7.57 -3.01
C ALA A 72 10.84 7.10 -3.64
N PRO A 73 10.80 5.88 -4.21
CA PRO A 73 9.62 5.41 -4.92
C PRO A 73 8.54 4.87 -3.98
N TRP A 74 7.28 5.04 -4.37
CA TRP A 74 6.14 4.39 -3.72
C TRP A 74 5.98 2.95 -4.18
N THR A 75 5.93 2.04 -3.21
CA THR A 75 5.71 0.61 -3.42
C THR A 75 4.30 0.24 -2.97
N VAL A 76 3.44 -0.12 -3.93
CA VAL A 76 2.06 -0.53 -3.68
C VAL A 76 2.03 -2.03 -3.41
N ILE A 77 1.36 -2.43 -2.32
CA ILE A 77 1.18 -3.82 -1.91
C ILE A 77 -0.31 -4.13 -1.80
N LYS A 78 -0.82 -5.01 -2.66
CA LYS A 78 -2.19 -5.51 -2.57
C LYS A 78 -2.34 -6.36 -1.30
N SER A 79 -3.26 -5.95 -0.44
CA SER A 79 -3.29 -6.41 0.94
C SER A 79 -4.61 -7.02 1.40
N ASP A 80 -5.48 -7.40 0.44
CA ASP A 80 -6.70 -8.17 0.72
C ASP A 80 -6.37 -9.47 1.47
N CYS A 81 -5.32 -10.18 1.05
CA CYS A 81 -4.74 -11.28 1.82
C CYS A 81 -3.59 -10.79 2.73
N LYS A 82 -3.88 -10.56 4.01
CA LYS A 82 -2.90 -10.03 4.99
C LYS A 82 -1.60 -10.83 5.06
N LYS A 83 -1.69 -12.17 5.04
CA LYS A 83 -0.51 -13.06 5.16
C LYS A 83 0.44 -12.87 3.97
N ARG A 84 -0.10 -12.87 2.75
CA ARG A 84 0.69 -12.66 1.53
C ARG A 84 1.29 -11.26 1.46
N ALA A 85 0.53 -10.23 1.85
CA ALA A 85 1.03 -8.85 1.87
C ALA A 85 2.20 -8.66 2.85
N ARG A 86 2.11 -9.24 4.05
CA ARG A 86 3.18 -9.19 5.05
C ARG A 86 4.46 -9.85 4.54
N LEU A 87 4.36 -11.06 4.00
CA LEU A 87 5.51 -11.77 3.45
C LEU A 87 6.17 -10.98 2.32
N ASN A 88 5.38 -10.44 1.39
CA ASN A 88 5.92 -9.68 0.28
C ASN A 88 6.50 -8.31 0.67
N ALA A 89 5.93 -7.63 1.67
CA ALA A 89 6.50 -6.40 2.22
C ALA A 89 7.89 -6.67 2.83
N MET A 90 8.02 -7.74 3.63
CA MET A 90 9.30 -8.15 4.21
C MET A 90 10.30 -8.54 3.12
N ARG A 91 9.89 -9.36 2.14
CA ARG A 91 10.74 -9.71 0.98
C ARG A 91 11.22 -8.48 0.24
N TYR A 92 10.34 -7.52 -0.05
CA TYR A 92 10.72 -6.29 -0.73
C TYR A 92 11.82 -5.52 0.03
N ALA A 93 11.65 -5.36 1.35
CA ALA A 93 12.66 -4.70 2.19
C ALA A 93 14.00 -5.46 2.20
N LEU A 94 13.96 -6.79 2.34
CA LEU A 94 15.16 -7.63 2.34
C LEU A 94 15.87 -7.65 0.98
N HIS A 95 15.14 -7.61 -0.12
CA HIS A 95 15.73 -7.46 -1.46
C HIS A 95 16.39 -6.09 -1.62
N LYS A 96 15.76 -5.02 -1.11
CA LYS A 96 16.22 -3.64 -1.27
C LYS A 96 17.48 -3.30 -0.46
N LEU A 97 17.63 -3.85 0.74
CA LEU A 97 18.73 -3.48 1.65
C LEU A 97 20.01 -4.27 1.36
N PRO A 98 21.20 -3.63 1.30
CA PRO A 98 22.47 -4.34 1.21
C PRO A 98 22.91 -4.79 2.61
N TYR A 99 22.80 -6.09 2.91
CA TYR A 99 23.26 -6.68 4.17
C TYR A 99 24.06 -7.97 3.91
N THR A 100 24.94 -8.32 4.84
CA THR A 100 25.81 -9.51 4.77
C THR A 100 25.02 -10.80 4.98
N ASN A 101 25.49 -11.92 4.41
CA ASN A 101 24.84 -13.24 4.51
C ASN A 101 23.39 -13.27 4.00
N LYS A 102 23.08 -12.50 2.95
CA LYS A 102 21.77 -12.51 2.29
C LYS A 102 21.56 -13.85 1.56
N ASP A 103 20.61 -14.63 2.04
CA ASP A 103 20.16 -15.87 1.40
C ASP A 103 18.92 -15.60 0.53
N LEU A 104 19.11 -15.56 -0.79
CA LEU A 104 18.04 -15.28 -1.74
C LEU A 104 17.01 -16.41 -1.85
N ASP A 105 17.41 -17.65 -1.56
CA ASP A 105 16.52 -18.80 -1.62
C ASP A 105 15.58 -18.82 -0.40
N ALA A 106 16.11 -18.50 0.79
CA ALA A 106 15.30 -18.36 2.00
C ALA A 106 14.32 -17.17 1.93
N ILE A 107 14.74 -16.04 1.33
CA ILE A 107 13.87 -14.88 1.14
C ILE A 107 12.77 -15.21 0.12
N GLY A 108 13.15 -15.83 -0.99
CA GLY A 108 12.29 -16.11 -2.13
C GLY A 108 11.93 -14.86 -2.96
N PRO A 109 11.23 -15.05 -4.10
CA PRO A 109 10.87 -13.96 -4.99
C PRO A 109 9.75 -13.09 -4.41
N VAL A 110 9.77 -11.80 -4.75
CA VAL A 110 8.64 -10.89 -4.55
C VAL A 110 7.58 -11.19 -5.61
N ASP A 111 6.34 -11.38 -5.21
CA ASP A 111 5.23 -11.65 -6.11
C ASP A 111 4.82 -10.36 -6.86
N PRO A 112 5.03 -10.27 -8.19
CA PRO A 112 4.73 -9.07 -8.97
C PRO A 112 3.22 -8.81 -9.12
N LEU A 113 2.36 -9.80 -8.85
CA LEU A 113 0.91 -9.60 -8.84
C LEU A 113 0.45 -8.85 -7.59
N LEU A 114 1.23 -8.92 -6.52
CA LEU A 114 0.94 -8.31 -5.22
C LEU A 114 1.72 -7.02 -4.98
N VAL A 115 2.95 -6.92 -5.46
CA VAL A 115 3.82 -5.76 -5.23
C VAL A 115 4.18 -5.11 -6.56
N GLY A 116 4.04 -3.78 -6.63
CA GLY A 116 4.52 -3.02 -7.77
C GLY A 116 4.66 -1.52 -7.46
N ARG A 117 5.14 -0.77 -8.44
CA ARG A 117 5.30 0.69 -8.34
C ARG A 117 3.95 1.39 -8.45
N ALA A 118 3.80 2.54 -7.78
CA ALA A 118 2.57 3.33 -7.86
C ALA A 118 2.15 3.66 -9.31
N GLN A 119 3.11 3.99 -10.18
CA GLN A 119 2.86 4.24 -11.60
C GLN A 119 2.31 3.04 -12.38
N VAL A 120 2.62 1.82 -11.96
CA VAL A 120 2.28 0.57 -12.68
C VAL A 120 1.05 -0.11 -12.07
N VAL A 121 0.87 0.01 -10.76
CA VAL A 121 -0.24 -0.56 -10.01
C VAL A 121 -1.36 0.47 -9.94
N TYR A 122 -1.94 0.78 -11.10
CA TYR A 122 -3.31 1.30 -11.11
C TYR A 122 -4.24 0.13 -10.82
N GLU A 123 -5.06 0.26 -9.77
CA GLU A 123 -6.08 -0.72 -9.45
C GLU A 123 -7.08 -0.77 -10.60
N ARG A 124 -6.97 -1.79 -11.46
CA ARG A 124 -7.96 -2.11 -12.52
C ARG A 124 -9.41 -2.26 -12.02
N GLY A 125 -9.67 -2.08 -10.73
CA GLY A 125 -10.99 -2.12 -10.09
C GLY A 125 -11.57 -0.76 -9.69
N GLU A 126 -10.85 0.36 -9.86
CA GLU A 126 -11.38 1.70 -9.51
C GLU A 126 -12.12 2.39 -10.68
N GLN A 127 -11.94 1.94 -11.93
CA GLN A 127 -12.78 2.34 -13.06
C GLN A 127 -13.78 1.23 -13.42
N THR A 128 -14.96 1.27 -12.81
CA THR A 128 -16.17 0.70 -13.43
C THR A 128 -17.13 1.86 -13.68
N GLN A 129 -17.27 2.22 -14.96
CA GLN A 129 -18.25 3.15 -15.54
C GLN A 129 -18.10 4.65 -15.28
N THR A 130 -17.40 5.32 -16.19
CA THR A 130 -17.90 6.55 -16.81
C THR A 130 -17.81 6.36 -18.31
N ALA A 131 -18.88 5.81 -18.89
CA ALA A 131 -19.08 5.89 -20.33
C ALA A 131 -19.25 7.38 -20.69
N PRO A 132 -18.65 7.89 -21.77
CA PRO A 132 -18.92 9.24 -22.23
C PRO A 132 -20.38 9.27 -22.72
N LEU A 133 -21.21 10.07 -22.06
CA LEU A 133 -22.46 10.52 -22.67
C LEU A 133 -22.08 11.43 -23.84
N MET A 134 -22.60 11.10 -25.03
CA MET A 134 -22.68 12.00 -26.19
C MET A 134 -23.33 13.32 -25.82
#